data_AF-A0A235J7T7-F1
#
_entry.id   AF-A0A235J7T7-F1
#
_cell.length_a   1.000
_cell.length_b   1.000
_cell.length_c   1.000
_cell.angle_alpha   90.00
_cell.angle_beta   90.00
_cell.angle_gamma   90.00
#
_symmetry.space_group_name_H-M   'P 1'
#
loop_
_entity.id
_entity.type
_entity.pdbx_description
1 polymer ?
#
loop_
_entity_poly.entity_id
_entity_poly.type
_entity_poly.pdbx_seq_one_letter_code
_entity_poly.pdbx_strand_id
1 'polypeptide(L)'
;MDKNNFEAFTNLPALKKNAIQVCGQEFIDSLTKKGIYAKDSEFWEEVNKKLNIPNDAYESKQAREQAERELQLLEKKAKEQAEKERLLTNKKEIFSKNRKDWKITVFELP
;
A
#
# COMPACT_ATOMS: atom_id res chain seq x y z
N MET A 1 12.88 11.63 11.23
CA MET A 1 11.97 10.96 10.25
C MET A 1 12.63 10.79 8.89
N ASP A 2 13.88 11.21 8.76
CA ASP A 2 14.55 11.46 7.48
C ASP A 2 14.96 10.16 6.80
N LYS A 3 15.41 9.19 7.59
CA LYS A 3 15.74 7.87 7.09
C LYS A 3 14.58 7.20 6.31
N ASN A 4 13.33 7.43 6.73
CA ASN A 4 12.16 6.85 6.09
C ASN A 4 11.80 7.53 4.77
N ASN A 5 12.07 8.83 4.64
CA ASN A 5 11.87 9.57 3.40
C ASN A 5 12.78 9.06 2.29
N PHE A 6 14.02 8.69 2.62
CA PHE A 6 14.92 8.01 1.69
C PHE A 6 14.28 6.73 1.13
N GLU A 7 13.79 5.85 2.01
CA GLU A 7 13.17 4.59 1.60
C GLU A 7 11.87 4.81 0.82
N ALA A 8 11.08 5.82 1.22
CA ALA A 8 9.84 6.15 0.54
C ALA A 8 10.07 6.65 -0.88
N PHE A 9 11.10 7.49 -1.07
CA PHE A 9 11.40 8.10 -2.36
C PHE A 9 12.17 7.16 -3.30
N THR A 10 13.18 6.46 -2.78
CA THR A 10 14.06 5.61 -3.60
C THR A 10 13.57 4.16 -3.73
N ASN A 11 12.63 3.73 -2.87
CA ASN A 11 12.24 2.33 -2.68
C ASN A 11 13.41 1.41 -2.28
N LEU A 12 14.53 1.96 -1.81
CA LEU A 12 15.66 1.21 -1.29
C LEU A 12 15.70 1.32 0.23
N PRO A 13 16.05 0.24 0.96
CA PRO A 13 16.30 0.34 2.39
C PRO A 13 17.37 1.38 2.70
N ALA A 14 17.24 2.10 3.81
CA ALA A 14 18.18 3.14 4.18
C ALA A 14 19.42 2.51 4.84
N LEU A 15 20.31 2.06 3.96
CA LEU A 15 21.62 1.48 4.27
C LEU A 15 22.71 2.34 3.64
N LYS A 16 23.87 2.47 4.30
CA LYS A 16 25.01 3.26 3.79
C LYS A 16 25.37 2.88 2.35
N LYS A 17 25.38 1.59 2.02
CA LYS A 17 25.65 1.09 0.66
C LYS A 17 24.67 1.64 -0.39
N ASN A 18 23.39 1.78 -0.02
CA ASN A 18 22.36 2.29 -0.92
C ASN A 18 22.51 3.80 -1.04
N ALA A 19 22.80 4.52 0.05
CA ALA A 19 23.14 5.94 -0.01
C ALA A 19 24.37 6.23 -0.89
N ILE A 20 25.41 5.39 -0.82
CA ILE A 20 26.58 5.44 -1.71
C ILE A 20 26.15 5.25 -3.17
N GLN A 21 25.27 4.28 -3.44
CA GLN A 21 24.80 3.99 -4.79
C GLN A 21 24.09 5.19 -5.44
N VAL A 22 23.26 5.93 -4.69
CA VAL A 22 22.52 7.08 -5.24
C VAL A 22 23.23 8.42 -5.11
N CYS A 23 24.00 8.67 -4.03
CA CYS A 23 24.67 9.95 -3.79
C CYS A 23 26.14 9.97 -4.21
N GLY A 24 26.73 8.80 -4.50
CA GLY A 24 28.15 8.63 -4.80
C GLY A 24 29.03 8.48 -3.55
N GLN A 25 30.14 7.76 -3.69
CA GLN A 25 31.09 7.48 -2.62
C GLN A 25 31.73 8.76 -2.07
N GLU A 26 32.11 9.70 -2.94
CA GLU A 26 32.79 10.94 -2.56
C GLU A 26 31.97 11.79 -1.57
N PHE A 27 30.66 11.87 -1.80
CA PHE A 27 29.75 12.59 -0.91
C PHE A 27 29.69 11.92 0.46
N ILE A 28 29.52 10.60 0.50
CA ILE A 28 29.44 9.83 1.75
C ILE A 28 30.76 9.89 2.53
N ASP A 29 31.89 9.89 1.84
CA ASP A 29 33.21 10.08 2.46
C ASP A 29 33.38 11.49 3.03
N SER A 30 32.82 12.51 2.36
CA SER A 30 32.83 13.88 2.88
C SER A 30 32.06 14.02 4.20
N LEU A 31 30.92 13.33 4.33
CA LEU A 31 30.14 13.27 5.58
C LEU A 31 30.93 12.54 6.68
N THR A 32 31.55 11.41 6.32
CA THR A 32 32.35 10.62 7.26
C THR A 32 33.55 11.42 7.77
N LYS A 33 34.22 12.22 6.92
CA LYS A 33 35.32 13.13 7.31
C LYS A 33 34.87 14.24 8.27
N LYS A 34 33.59 14.64 8.21
CA LYS A 34 32.97 15.57 9.16
C LYS A 34 32.54 14.90 10.48
N GLY A 35 32.73 13.58 10.60
CA GLY A 35 32.29 12.82 11.78
C GLY A 35 30.82 12.43 11.76
N ILE A 36 30.13 12.55 10.62
CA ILE A 36 28.72 12.19 10.46
C ILE A 36 28.65 10.77 9.86
N TYR A 37 28.11 9.82 10.61
CA TYR A 37 28.07 8.41 10.25
C TYR A 37 26.65 7.92 9.99
N ALA A 38 26.51 6.81 9.25
CA ALA A 38 25.19 6.27 8.84
C ALA A 38 24.24 5.86 9.99
N LYS A 39 24.76 5.78 11.22
CA LYS A 39 23.97 5.54 12.45
C LYS A 39 23.32 6.80 12.98
N ASP A 40 23.82 7.97 12.58
CA ASP A 40 23.37 9.28 13.05
C ASP A 40 22.17 9.73 12.20
N SER A 41 21.20 10.42 12.82
CA SER A 41 20.03 10.95 12.09
C SER A 41 20.43 12.01 11.07
N GLU A 42 21.40 12.85 11.44
CA GLU A 42 21.97 13.92 10.60
C GLU A 42 22.53 13.39 9.27
N PHE A 43 23.06 12.16 9.25
CA PHE A 43 23.51 11.53 8.00
C PHE A 43 22.39 11.41 6.98
N TRP A 44 21.22 10.96 7.42
CA TRP A 44 20.06 10.75 6.55
C TRP A 44 19.40 12.07 6.17
N GLU A 45 19.44 13.08 7.04
CA GLU A 45 19.04 14.45 6.68
C GLU A 45 19.89 15.00 5.53
N GLU A 46 21.22 14.88 5.61
CA GLU A 46 22.11 15.36 4.55
C GLU A 46 21.98 14.57 3.25
N VAL A 47 21.79 13.25 3.33
CA VAL A 47 21.50 12.40 2.16
C VAL A 47 20.18 12.81 1.50
N ASN A 48 19.13 13.05 2.28
CA ASN A 48 17.84 13.48 1.73
C ASN A 48 17.92 14.86 1.08
N LYS A 49 18.60 15.82 1.71
CA LYS A 49 18.87 17.15 1.14
C LYS A 49 19.63 17.02 -0.18
N LYS A 50 20.67 16.19 -0.24
CA LYS A 50 21.47 15.97 -1.46
C LYS A 50 20.62 15.43 -2.61
N LEU A 51 19.63 14.59 -2.31
CA LEU A 51 18.71 14.00 -3.28
C LEU A 51 17.45 14.84 -3.52
N ASN A 52 17.31 16.00 -2.88
CA ASN A 52 16.11 16.85 -2.91
C ASN A 52 14.83 16.08 -2.56
N ILE A 53 14.90 15.16 -1.58
CA ILE A 53 13.74 14.38 -1.15
C ILE A 53 12.81 15.29 -0.35
N PRO A 54 11.52 15.37 -0.70
CA PRO A 54 10.53 16.10 0.09
C PRO A 54 10.45 15.58 1.52
N ASN A 55 10.21 16.49 2.47
CA ASN A 55 10.10 16.14 3.89
C ASN A 55 8.88 15.25 4.19
N ASP A 56 7.87 15.28 3.31
CA ASP A 56 6.61 14.54 3.39
C ASP A 56 6.60 13.28 2.50
N ALA A 57 7.76 12.86 1.97
CA ALA A 57 7.84 11.73 1.05
C ALA A 57 7.30 10.43 1.67
N TYR A 58 7.55 10.20 2.96
CA TYR A 58 7.06 9.05 3.69
C TYR A 58 5.53 9.08 3.86
N GLU A 59 5.00 10.20 4.34
CA GLU A 59 3.56 10.43 4.54
C GLU A 59 2.81 10.29 3.21
N SER A 60 3.35 10.87 2.14
CA SER A 60 2.80 10.78 0.79
C SER A 60 2.74 9.33 0.29
N LYS A 61 3.80 8.55 0.51
CA LYS A 61 3.81 7.12 0.15
C LYS A 61 2.77 6.33 0.94
N GLN A 62 2.67 6.56 2.26
CA GLN A 62 1.68 5.89 3.10
C GLN A 62 0.25 6.22 2.67
N ALA A 63 -0.05 7.49 2.39
CA ALA A 63 -1.37 7.91 1.94
C ALA A 63 -1.76 7.23 0.62
N ARG A 64 -0.82 7.14 -0.33
CA ARG A 64 -1.06 6.42 -1.60
C ARG A 64 -1.34 4.94 -1.37
N GLU A 65 -0.53 4.27 -0.55
CA GLU A 65 -0.72 2.84 -0.23
C GLU A 65 -2.02 2.55 0.51
N GLN A 66 -2.51 3.48 1.33
CA GLN A 66 -3.81 3.37 1.98
C GLN A 66 -4.95 3.53 0.97
N ALA A 67 -4.88 4.56 0.11
CA ALA A 67 -5.87 4.79 -0.93
C ALA A 67 -5.97 3.60 -1.92
N GLU A 68 -4.84 3.02 -2.32
CA GLU A 68 -4.82 1.82 -3.17
C GLU A 68 -5.48 0.62 -2.49
N ARG A 69 -5.21 0.41 -1.19
CA ARG A 69 -5.84 -0.66 -0.41
C ARG A 69 -7.36 -0.47 -0.28
N GLU A 70 -7.80 0.75 -0.03
CA GLU A 70 -9.23 1.07 0.04
C GLU A 70 -9.93 0.85 -1.29
N LEU A 71 -9.31 1.27 -2.40
CA LEU A 71 -9.84 1.07 -3.75
C LEU A 71 -9.97 -0.42 -4.09
N GLN A 72 -8.95 -1.23 -3.80
CA GLN A 72 -8.99 -2.68 -4.01
C GLN A 72 -10.10 -3.35 -3.19
N LEU A 73 -10.32 -2.88 -1.96
CA LEU A 73 -11.36 -3.42 -1.08
C LEU A 73 -12.76 -3.06 -1.58
N LEU A 74 -12.96 -1.85 -2.09
CA LEU A 74 -14.21 -1.43 -2.73
C LEU A 74 -14.47 -2.22 -4.02
N GLU A 75 -13.46 -2.41 -4.87
CA GLU A 75 -13.59 -3.20 -6.09
C GLU A 75 -13.97 -4.65 -5.78
N LYS A 76 -13.33 -5.26 -4.77
CA LYS A 76 -13.66 -6.62 -4.34
C LYS A 76 -15.10 -6.72 -3.83
N LYS A 77 -15.54 -5.78 -2.99
CA LYS A 77 -16.93 -5.73 -2.51
C LYS A 77 -17.92 -5.57 -3.66
N ALA A 78 -17.62 -4.71 -4.63
CA ALA A 78 -18.47 -4.52 -5.80
C ALA A 78 -18.58 -5.79 -6.65
N LYS A 79 -17.46 -6.51 -6.85
CA LYS A 79 -17.45 -7.81 -7.55
C LYS A 79 -18.28 -8.86 -6.81
N GLU A 80 -18.12 -8.99 -5.49
CA GLU A 80 -18.90 -9.92 -4.67
C GLU A 80 -20.40 -9.59 -4.71
N GLN A 81 -20.76 -8.31 -4.71
CA GLN A 81 -22.15 -7.89 -4.81
C GLN A 81 -22.74 -8.18 -6.19
N ALA A 82 -22.02 -7.84 -7.26
CA ALA A 82 -22.45 -8.14 -8.62
C ALA A 82 -22.60 -9.65 -8.86
N GLU A 83 -21.73 -10.47 -8.29
CA GLU A 83 -21.84 -11.93 -8.36
C GLU A 83 -23.08 -12.44 -7.63
N LYS A 84 -23.35 -11.94 -6.41
CA LYS A 84 -24.58 -12.28 -5.67
C LYS A 84 -25.83 -11.91 -6.46
N GLU A 85 -25.87 -10.73 -7.06
CA GLU A 85 -26.98 -10.28 -7.90
C GLU A 85 -27.15 -11.16 -9.13
N ARG A 86 -26.05 -11.56 -9.78
CA ARG A 86 -26.07 -12.52 -10.91
C ARG A 86 -26.66 -13.86 -10.48
N LEU A 87 -26.20 -14.42 -9.36
CA LEU A 87 -26.70 -15.71 -8.83
C LEU A 87 -28.19 -15.64 -8.49
N LEU A 88 -28.64 -14.54 -7.87
CA LEU A 88 -30.05 -14.34 -7.52
C LEU A 88 -30.95 -14.11 -8.74
N THR A 89 -30.43 -13.48 -9.80
CA THR A 89 -31.18 -13.22 -11.04
C THR A 89 -31.35 -14.50 -11.85
N ASN A 90 -30.31 -15.33 -11.90
CA ASN A 90 -30.29 -16.56 -12.67
C ASN A 90 -30.71 -17.80 -11.87
N LYS A 91 -31.25 -17.62 -10.66
CA LYS A 91 -31.71 -18.71 -9.83
C LYS A 91 -32.90 -19.43 -10.47
N LYS A 92 -32.97 -20.74 -10.28
CA LYS A 92 -34.07 -21.57 -10.76
C LYS A 92 -34.91 -22.06 -9.57
N GLU A 93 -36.22 -21.87 -9.62
CA GLU A 93 -37.11 -22.42 -8.58
C GLU A 93 -37.18 -23.95 -8.72
N ILE A 94 -36.79 -24.67 -7.68
CA ILE A 94 -36.87 -26.15 -7.65
C ILE A 94 -38.21 -26.58 -7.05
N PHE A 95 -38.63 -25.91 -5.97
CA PHE A 95 -39.76 -26.36 -5.17
C PHE A 95 -40.41 -25.21 -4.42
N SER A 96 -41.74 -25.24 -4.33
CA SER A 96 -42.51 -24.33 -3.51
C SER A 96 -43.62 -25.08 -2.79
N LYS A 97 -43.71 -24.93 -1.46
CA LYS A 97 -44.77 -25.52 -0.64
C LYS A 97 -45.28 -24.54 0.41
N ASN A 98 -46.59 -24.52 0.56
CA ASN A 98 -47.26 -23.76 1.63
C ASN A 98 -47.34 -24.61 2.90
N ARG A 99 -47.07 -23.98 4.05
CA ARG A 99 -47.23 -24.58 5.39
C ARG A 99 -47.86 -23.55 6.32
N LYS A 100 -49.11 -23.79 6.74
CA LYS A 100 -49.95 -22.79 7.41
C LYS A 100 -50.03 -21.53 6.53
N ASP A 101 -49.61 -20.38 7.05
CA ASP A 101 -49.63 -19.08 6.36
C ASP A 101 -48.29 -18.72 5.67
N TRP A 102 -47.34 -19.65 5.60
CA TRP A 102 -46.01 -19.42 5.03
C TRP A 102 -45.84 -20.16 3.71
N LYS A 103 -45.22 -19.51 2.72
CA LYS A 103 -44.74 -20.13 1.49
C LYS A 103 -43.23 -20.35 1.59
N ILE A 104 -42.80 -21.61 1.53
CA ILE A 104 -41.38 -21.97 1.48
C ILE A 104 -41.03 -22.28 0.03
N THR A 105 -40.14 -21.47 -0.55
CA THR A 105 -39.60 -21.67 -1.89
C THR A 105 -38.10 -21.97 -1.83
N VAL A 106 -37.68 -23.03 -2.51
CA VAL A 106 -36.28 -23.46 -2.62
C VAL A 106 -35.80 -23.17 -4.04
N PHE A 107 -34.65 -22.51 -4.13
CA PHE A 107 -34.02 -22.15 -5.39
C PHE A 107 -32.69 -22.89 -5.56
N GLU A 108 -32.40 -23.30 -6.79
CA GLU A 108 -31.07 -23.66 -7.25
C GLU A 108 -30.34 -22.38 -7.66
N LEU A 109 -29.09 -22.24 -7.23
CA LEU A 109 -28.19 -21.25 -7.80
C LEU A 109 -27.43 -21.90 -8.98
N PRO A 110 -27.18 -21.15 -10.07
CA PRO A 110 -26.47 -21.66 -11.25
C PRO A 110 -24.99 -21.96 -11.00
#